data_AF-A0A811KQS5-F1
#
_entry.id   AF-A0A811KQS5-F1
#
_cell.length_a   1.000
_cell.length_b   1.000
_cell.length_c   1.000
_cell.angle_alpha   90.00
_cell.angle_beta   90.00
_cell.angle_gamma   90.00
#
_symmetry.space_group_name_H-M   'P 1'
#
loop_
_entity.id
_entity.type
_entity.pdbx_description
1 polymer ?
#
loop_
_entity_poly.entity_id
_entity_poly.type
_entity_poly.pdbx_seq_one_letter_code
_entity_poly.pdbx_strand_id
1 'polypeptide(L)'
;MGYIMMPRFQFAFRRTLFYLLLIFVYLILGSLVFFFLWKRGSHVKAIGSSTERLDFERAELLNVLYAEAIGRQEHDWSLLANQKLDAYEKSLSERIESGQIEPKQKIKPSFGLAFRHSFYLITTIGPVDIDDLNFESKLFSILYSAFGIPFVLLYLGQCARAITSIVSGLKQLLLLLVTVLFLVSIAYDVVEQSAEDTPFIDAVFSVFLQMSTIGCEDDKDELPSILLYITAVFGISAFSVTFMAIQQEIERFIGPYELQFTQQYGKMERAISGSRLEVLQEDDTEE
;
A
#
# COMPACT_ATOMS: atom_id res chain seq x y z
N MET A 1 13.64 6.04 41.82
CA MET A 1 13.73 7.24 40.96
C MET A 1 12.52 7.26 40.00
N GLY A 2 11.39 7.80 40.43
CA GLY A 2 10.20 7.89 39.59
C GLY A 2 10.29 9.12 38.70
N TYR A 3 10.47 8.94 37.39
CA TYR A 3 10.31 10.04 36.44
C TYR A 3 8.85 10.50 36.50
N ILE A 4 8.60 11.62 37.16
CA ILE A 4 7.31 12.31 37.14
C ILE A 4 7.12 12.78 35.69
N MET A 5 6.53 11.93 34.84
CA MET A 5 6.19 12.29 33.48
C MET A 5 5.26 13.50 33.51
N MET A 6 5.56 14.51 32.70
CA MET A 6 4.72 15.70 32.59
C MET A 6 3.26 15.28 32.33
N PRO A 7 2.28 15.85 33.05
CA PRO A 7 0.88 15.43 32.95
C PRO A 7 0.33 15.50 31.51
N ARG A 8 0.83 16.44 30.69
CA ARG A 8 0.48 16.55 29.26
C ARG A 8 0.91 15.32 28.45
N PHE A 9 2.06 14.75 28.75
CA PHE A 9 2.57 13.56 28.05
C PHE A 9 1.72 12.34 28.38
N GLN A 10 1.32 12.15 29.64
CA GLN A 10 0.51 11.01 30.06
C GLN A 10 -0.86 10.98 29.37
N PHE A 11 -1.53 12.12 29.23
CA PHE A 11 -2.80 12.20 28.51
C PHE A 11 -2.64 11.94 27.01
N ALA A 12 -1.62 12.53 26.38
CA ALA A 12 -1.33 12.28 24.97
C ALA A 12 -1.01 10.80 24.72
N PHE A 13 -0.21 10.17 25.59
CA PHE A 13 0.16 8.77 25.49
C PHE A 13 -1.05 7.83 25.58
N ARG A 14 -1.96 8.04 26.55
CA ARG A 14 -3.18 7.22 26.69
C ARG A 14 -4.08 7.30 25.47
N ARG A 15 -4.25 8.51 24.92
CA ARG A 15 -5.00 8.74 23.69
C ARG A 15 -4.35 8.05 22.49
N THR A 16 -3.04 8.18 22.32
CA THR A 16 -2.31 7.49 21.24
C THR A 16 -2.43 5.98 21.35
N LEU A 17 -2.32 5.42 22.56
CA LEU A 17 -2.47 3.98 22.79
C LEU A 17 -3.87 3.48 22.40
N PHE A 18 -4.91 4.26 22.71
CA PHE A 18 -6.28 3.94 22.31
C PHE A 18 -6.45 3.89 20.79
N TYR A 19 -5.97 4.89 20.04
CA TYR A 19 -6.01 4.87 18.58
C TYR A 19 -5.16 3.73 17.98
N LEU A 20 -4.01 3.40 18.59
CA LEU A 20 -3.17 2.28 18.17
C LEU A 20 -3.90 0.95 18.30
N LEU A 21 -4.59 0.70 19.43
CA LEU A 21 -5.41 -0.49 19.61
C LEU A 21 -6.53 -0.58 18.56
N LEU A 22 -7.17 0.55 18.25
CA LEU A 22 -8.22 0.58 17.24
C LEU A 22 -7.69 0.23 15.84
N ILE A 23 -6.53 0.78 15.46
CA ILE A 23 -5.85 0.43 14.20
C ILE A 23 -5.51 -1.05 14.17
N PHE A 24 -4.99 -1.61 15.26
CA PHE A 24 -4.65 -3.03 15.34
C PHE A 24 -5.87 -3.94 15.14
N VAL A 25 -7.00 -3.61 15.78
CA VAL A 25 -8.27 -4.33 15.58
C VAL A 25 -8.75 -4.20 14.13
N TYR A 26 -8.66 -3.02 13.55
CA TYR A 26 -9.05 -2.79 12.15
C TYR A 26 -8.21 -3.61 11.17
N LEU A 27 -6.90 -3.73 11.41
CA LEU A 27 -6.00 -4.57 10.62
C LEU A 27 -6.33 -6.06 10.73
N ILE A 28 -6.66 -6.55 11.93
CA ILE A 28 -7.09 -7.96 12.11
C ILE A 28 -8.38 -8.24 11.34
N LEU A 29 -9.38 -7.35 11.46
CA LEU A 29 -10.64 -7.49 10.73
C LEU A 29 -10.40 -7.47 9.21
N GLY A 30 -9.59 -6.53 8.72
CA GLY A 30 -9.21 -6.45 7.31
C GLY A 30 -8.49 -7.72 6.84
N SER A 31 -7.50 -8.19 7.59
CA SER A 31 -6.77 -9.43 7.28
C SER A 31 -7.69 -10.64 7.22
N LEU A 32 -8.65 -10.77 8.14
CA LEU A 32 -9.60 -11.87 8.16
C LEU A 32 -10.51 -11.82 6.92
N VAL A 33 -11.07 -10.65 6.61
CA VAL A 33 -11.94 -10.46 5.44
C VAL A 33 -11.17 -10.76 4.15
N PHE A 34 -9.97 -10.19 3.98
CA PHE A 34 -9.14 -10.46 2.81
C PHE A 34 -8.73 -11.93 2.72
N PHE A 35 -8.38 -12.59 3.82
CA PHE A 35 -8.06 -14.02 3.82
C PHE A 35 -9.23 -14.87 3.31
N PHE A 36 -10.45 -14.61 3.77
CA PHE A 36 -11.63 -15.34 3.31
C PHE A 36 -12.01 -15.03 1.87
N LEU A 37 -11.97 -13.76 1.47
CA LEU A 37 -12.28 -13.34 0.10
C LEU A 37 -11.23 -13.87 -0.90
N TRP A 38 -9.95 -13.77 -0.55
CA TRP A 38 -8.85 -14.30 -1.34
C TRP A 38 -8.95 -15.82 -1.45
N LYS A 39 -9.18 -16.55 -0.35
CA LYS A 39 -9.37 -18.01 -0.41
C LYS A 39 -10.51 -18.43 -1.35
N ARG A 40 -11.60 -17.65 -1.40
CA ARG A 40 -12.72 -17.88 -2.33
C ARG A 40 -12.32 -17.58 -3.79
N GLY A 41 -11.50 -16.56 -4.02
CA GLY A 41 -10.99 -16.18 -5.35
C GLY A 41 -9.82 -17.03 -5.87
N SER A 42 -8.90 -17.47 -5.01
CA SER A 42 -7.76 -18.32 -5.36
C SER A 42 -8.17 -19.71 -5.81
N HIS A 43 -9.33 -20.22 -5.37
CA HIS A 43 -9.87 -21.46 -5.93
C HIS A 43 -10.24 -21.31 -7.42
N VAL A 44 -10.49 -20.07 -7.88
CA VAL A 44 -10.73 -19.74 -9.29
C VAL A 44 -9.42 -19.41 -10.02
N LYS A 45 -8.47 -18.73 -9.35
CA LYS A 45 -7.17 -18.32 -9.94
C LYS A 45 -6.07 -19.40 -9.90
N ALA A 46 -6.20 -20.46 -9.09
CA ALA A 46 -5.29 -21.62 -9.11
C ALA A 46 -5.36 -22.42 -10.43
N ILE A 47 -6.36 -22.14 -11.25
CA ILE A 47 -6.43 -22.62 -12.65
C ILE A 47 -5.53 -21.77 -13.58
N GLY A 48 -5.04 -20.59 -13.17
CA GLY A 48 -4.29 -19.65 -14.03
C GLY A 48 -3.11 -18.87 -13.40
N SER A 49 -2.61 -19.23 -12.21
CA SER A 49 -1.42 -18.59 -11.60
C SER A 49 -0.13 -19.18 -12.22
N SER A 50 0.33 -18.60 -13.33
CA SER A 50 1.56 -19.03 -14.03
C SER A 50 2.83 -18.77 -13.21
N THR A 51 2.87 -17.75 -12.35
CA THR A 51 4.07 -17.34 -11.60
C THR A 51 4.40 -18.25 -10.42
N GLU A 52 3.43 -18.66 -9.60
CA GLU A 52 3.66 -19.62 -8.51
C GLU A 52 4.06 -21.00 -9.05
N ARG A 53 3.56 -21.37 -10.23
CA ARG A 53 3.97 -22.59 -10.94
C ARG A 53 5.41 -22.52 -11.42
N LEU A 54 5.88 -21.36 -11.87
CA LEU A 54 7.26 -21.19 -12.32
C LEU A 54 8.27 -21.26 -11.17
N ASP A 55 7.95 -20.67 -10.02
CA ASP A 55 8.81 -20.76 -8.83
C ASP A 55 8.86 -22.20 -8.29
N PHE A 56 7.73 -22.92 -8.36
CA PHE A 56 7.67 -24.34 -8.04
C PHE A 56 8.47 -25.19 -9.03
N GLU A 57 8.29 -25.01 -10.34
CA GLU A 57 9.03 -25.72 -11.40
C GLU A 57 10.54 -25.43 -11.30
N ARG A 58 10.92 -24.19 -10.98
CA ARG A 58 12.32 -23.80 -10.74
C ARG A 58 12.89 -24.49 -9.49
N ALA A 59 12.15 -24.51 -8.39
CA ALA A 59 12.57 -25.17 -7.16
C ALA A 59 12.69 -26.69 -7.36
N GLU A 60 11.79 -27.30 -8.11
CA GLU A 60 11.81 -28.72 -8.47
C GLU A 60 13.02 -29.05 -9.35
N LEU A 61 13.27 -28.26 -10.40
CA LEU A 61 14.46 -28.39 -11.25
C LEU A 61 15.74 -28.33 -10.41
N LEU A 62 15.86 -27.34 -9.53
CA LEU A 62 17.04 -27.17 -8.67
C LEU A 62 17.22 -28.34 -7.71
N ASN A 63 16.14 -28.83 -7.11
CA ASN A 63 16.18 -29.95 -6.17
C ASN A 63 16.59 -31.26 -6.87
N VAL A 64 16.07 -31.48 -8.07
CA VAL A 64 16.44 -32.63 -8.92
C VAL A 64 17.92 -32.55 -9.32
N LEU A 65 18.39 -31.38 -9.75
CA LEU A 65 19.79 -31.17 -10.12
C LEU A 65 20.74 -31.35 -8.94
N TYR A 66 20.34 -30.92 -7.74
CA TYR A 66 21.10 -31.09 -6.51
C TYR A 66 21.17 -32.56 -6.07
N ALA A 67 20.04 -33.27 -6.05
CA ALA A 67 20.00 -34.69 -5.70
C ALA A 67 20.85 -35.55 -6.64
N GLU A 68 20.87 -35.19 -7.93
CA GLU A 68 21.60 -35.93 -8.95
C GLU A 68 23.09 -35.53 -9.05
N ALA A 69 23.48 -34.38 -8.48
CA ALA A 69 24.87 -33.94 -8.33
C ALA A 69 25.67 -34.79 -7.34
N ILE A 70 25.02 -35.34 -6.31
CA ILE A 70 25.67 -36.08 -5.22
C ILE A 70 26.28 -37.43 -5.70
N GLY A 71 25.85 -37.93 -6.87
CA GLY A 71 26.22 -39.27 -7.35
C GLY A 71 26.93 -39.36 -8.70
N ARG A 72 27.25 -38.25 -9.38
CA ARG A 72 27.80 -38.26 -10.76
C ARG A 72 29.14 -37.55 -10.88
N GLN A 73 29.92 -37.92 -11.90
CA GLN A 73 31.13 -37.21 -12.29
C GLN A 73 30.77 -35.85 -12.92
N GLU A 74 31.57 -34.82 -12.66
CA GLU A 74 31.27 -33.41 -12.99
C GLU A 74 30.89 -33.18 -14.47
N HIS A 75 31.57 -33.87 -15.39
CA HIS A 75 31.29 -33.75 -16.82
C HIS A 75 29.89 -34.27 -17.19
N ASP A 76 29.52 -35.46 -16.73
CA ASP A 76 28.21 -36.05 -17.00
C ASP A 76 27.07 -35.29 -16.31
N TRP A 77 27.34 -34.73 -15.13
CA TRP A 77 26.40 -33.85 -14.44
C TRP A 77 26.18 -32.55 -15.22
N SER A 78 27.25 -31.93 -15.73
CA SER A 78 27.14 -30.67 -16.49
C SER A 78 26.30 -30.84 -17.77
N LEU A 79 26.45 -31.99 -18.46
CA LEU A 79 25.69 -32.29 -19.66
C LEU A 79 24.20 -32.50 -19.36
N LEU A 80 23.90 -33.21 -18.25
CA LEU A 80 22.53 -33.41 -17.78
C LEU A 80 21.89 -32.10 -17.29
N ALA A 81 22.65 -31.25 -16.59
CA ALA A 81 22.18 -29.97 -16.09
C ALA A 81 21.80 -29.03 -17.23
N ASN A 82 22.68 -28.93 -18.25
CA ASN A 82 22.39 -28.16 -19.46
C ASN A 82 21.15 -28.70 -20.18
N GLN A 83 21.01 -30.02 -20.31
CA GLN A 83 19.83 -30.61 -20.95
C GLN A 83 18.51 -30.29 -20.20
N LYS A 84 18.51 -30.33 -18.86
CA LYS A 84 17.32 -29.99 -18.06
C LYS A 84 17.04 -28.49 -18.06
N LEU A 85 18.09 -27.67 -18.10
CA LEU A 85 17.97 -26.21 -18.22
C LEU A 85 17.40 -25.82 -19.59
N ASP A 86 17.90 -26.39 -20.68
CA ASP A 86 17.39 -26.15 -22.04
C ASP A 86 15.90 -26.50 -22.15
N ALA A 87 15.46 -27.59 -21.50
CA ALA A 87 14.06 -28.00 -21.48
C ALA A 87 13.18 -26.99 -20.72
N TYR A 88 13.68 -26.43 -19.61
CA TYR A 88 13.01 -25.39 -18.85
C TYR A 88 12.98 -24.04 -19.58
N GLU A 89 14.09 -23.63 -20.22
CA GLU A 89 14.14 -22.39 -21.01
C GLU A 89 13.22 -22.46 -22.23
N LYS A 90 13.10 -23.63 -22.86
CA LYS A 90 12.16 -23.85 -23.94
C LYS A 90 10.70 -23.75 -23.48
N SER A 91 10.34 -24.37 -22.36
CA SER A 91 8.97 -24.28 -21.82
C SER A 91 8.65 -22.85 -21.34
N LEU A 92 9.64 -22.13 -20.80
CA LEU A 92 9.52 -20.73 -20.45
C LEU A 92 9.30 -19.85 -21.68
N SER A 93 10.06 -20.08 -22.75
CA SER A 93 9.95 -19.33 -24.01
C SER A 93 8.59 -19.54 -24.67
N GLU A 94 8.08 -20.77 -24.72
CA GLU A 94 6.73 -21.08 -25.25
C GLU A 94 5.63 -20.39 -24.42
N ARG A 95 5.81 -20.27 -23.10
CA ARG A 95 4.87 -19.56 -22.21
C ARG A 95 4.97 -18.04 -22.35
N ILE A 96 6.14 -17.50 -22.69
CA ILE A 96 6.33 -16.09 -23.02
C ILE A 96 5.67 -15.77 -24.37
N GLU A 97 5.91 -16.59 -25.39
CA GLU A 97 5.34 -16.42 -26.74
C GLU A 97 3.81 -16.58 -26.77
N SER A 98 3.25 -17.41 -25.89
CA SER A 98 1.79 -17.55 -25.72
C SER A 98 1.16 -16.47 -24.84
N GLY A 99 1.92 -15.48 -24.37
CA GLY A 99 1.43 -14.37 -23.55
C GLY A 99 1.09 -14.74 -22.11
N GLN A 100 1.42 -15.96 -21.67
CA GLN A 100 1.19 -16.38 -20.28
C GLN A 100 2.19 -15.78 -19.29
N ILE A 101 3.34 -15.32 -19.80
CA ILE A 101 4.42 -14.71 -19.02
C ILE A 101 4.93 -13.51 -19.82
N GLU A 102 4.78 -12.31 -19.28
CA GLU A 102 5.39 -11.15 -19.89
C GLU A 102 6.83 -10.97 -19.39
N PRO A 103 7.82 -10.86 -20.30
CA PRO A 103 9.17 -10.54 -19.89
C PRO A 103 9.19 -9.12 -19.32
N LYS A 104 9.89 -8.90 -18.19
CA LYS A 104 10.24 -7.53 -17.73
C LYS A 104 11.06 -6.85 -18.81
N GLN A 105 10.40 -6.14 -19.74
CA GLN A 105 11.09 -5.35 -20.74
C GLN A 105 11.71 -4.14 -20.04
N LYS A 106 13.03 -3.95 -20.22
CA LYS A 106 13.69 -2.71 -19.83
C LYS A 106 13.18 -1.60 -20.75
N ILE A 107 12.17 -0.87 -20.27
CA ILE A 107 11.58 0.27 -20.98
C ILE A 107 12.70 1.30 -21.22
N LYS A 108 12.80 1.83 -22.45
CA LYS A 108 13.79 2.87 -22.76
C LYS A 108 13.45 4.14 -21.97
N PRO A 109 14.44 4.82 -21.38
CA PRO A 109 14.18 6.06 -20.65
C PRO A 109 13.66 7.12 -21.64
N SER A 110 12.42 7.57 -21.42
CA SER A 110 11.76 8.67 -22.13
C SER A 110 11.53 9.83 -21.18
N PHE A 111 11.45 11.06 -21.70
CA PHE A 111 11.09 12.23 -20.90
C PHE A 111 9.71 12.07 -20.25
N GLY A 112 8.74 11.48 -20.97
CA GLY A 112 7.41 11.21 -20.43
C GLY A 112 7.45 10.25 -19.23
N LEU A 113 8.27 9.20 -19.33
CA LEU A 113 8.48 8.25 -18.24
C LEU A 113 9.14 8.91 -17.02
N ALA A 114 10.14 9.78 -17.25
CA ALA A 114 10.79 10.54 -16.18
C ALA A 114 9.84 11.55 -15.52
N PHE A 115 8.97 12.19 -16.31
CA PHE A 115 7.92 13.06 -15.79
C PHE A 115 6.91 12.30 -14.94
N ARG A 116 6.43 11.13 -15.41
CA ARG A 116 5.53 10.23 -14.67
C ARG A 116 6.15 9.81 -13.33
N HIS A 117 7.40 9.36 -13.36
CA HIS A 117 8.15 9.01 -12.16
C HIS A 117 8.25 10.19 -11.19
N SER A 118 8.55 11.39 -11.70
CA SER A 118 8.62 12.61 -10.89
C SER A 118 7.25 12.98 -10.29
N PHE A 119 6.17 12.81 -11.06
CA PHE A 119 4.80 13.04 -10.60
C PHE A 119 4.44 12.08 -9.47
N TYR A 120 4.59 10.76 -9.67
CA TYR A 120 4.31 9.74 -8.66
C TYR A 120 5.10 9.92 -7.38
N LEU A 121 6.35 10.37 -7.49
CA LEU A 121 7.22 10.59 -6.34
C LEU A 121 6.72 11.75 -5.45
N ILE A 122 6.21 12.85 -6.03
CA ILE A 122 5.73 14.00 -5.24
C ILE A 122 4.28 13.87 -4.80
N THR A 123 3.46 13.12 -5.55
CA THR A 123 2.05 12.85 -5.19
C THR A 123 1.90 11.61 -4.31
N THR A 124 3.00 10.91 -4.03
CA THR A 124 3.05 9.68 -3.21
C THR A 124 2.11 8.58 -3.69
N ILE A 125 1.85 8.54 -4.99
CA ILE A 125 0.98 7.55 -5.62
C ILE A 125 1.74 6.24 -5.86
N GLY A 126 2.89 6.33 -6.53
CA GLY A 126 3.40 5.21 -7.31
C GLY A 126 4.35 4.30 -6.54
N PRO A 127 4.28 2.97 -6.76
CA PRO A 127 5.35 2.07 -6.39
C PRO A 127 6.61 2.45 -7.17
N VAL A 128 7.72 2.59 -6.45
CA VAL A 128 9.03 2.90 -7.04
C VAL A 128 9.84 1.61 -7.03
N ASP A 129 10.15 1.07 -8.20
CA ASP A 129 11.04 -0.07 -8.31
C ASP A 129 12.47 0.39 -7.97
N ILE A 130 13.00 -0.11 -6.84
CA ILE A 130 14.32 0.25 -6.32
C ILE A 130 15.43 -0.35 -7.21
N ASP A 131 15.13 -1.43 -7.92
CA ASP A 131 16.09 -2.16 -8.74
C ASP A 131 16.37 -1.44 -10.07
N ASP A 132 15.43 -0.60 -10.52
CA ASP A 132 15.58 0.21 -11.73
C ASP A 132 16.37 1.51 -11.52
N LEU A 133 16.69 1.85 -10.26
CA LEU A 133 17.31 3.12 -9.89
C LEU A 133 18.81 2.98 -9.55
N ASN A 134 19.62 3.81 -10.20
CA ASN A 134 21.02 4.01 -9.87
C ASN A 134 21.19 4.77 -8.54
N PHE A 135 22.39 4.72 -7.94
CA PHE A 135 22.69 5.45 -6.71
C PHE A 135 22.39 6.97 -6.82
N GLU A 136 22.76 7.58 -7.95
CA GLU A 136 22.52 9.01 -8.20
C GLU A 136 21.03 9.35 -8.28
N SER A 137 20.23 8.52 -8.96
CA SER A 137 18.79 8.73 -9.07
C SER A 137 18.08 8.49 -7.74
N LYS A 138 18.55 7.54 -6.92
CA LYS A 138 18.07 7.33 -5.53
C LYS A 138 18.30 8.58 -4.68
N LEU A 139 19.52 9.12 -4.71
CA LEU A 139 19.85 10.33 -3.94
C LEU A 139 19.03 11.53 -4.41
N PHE A 140 18.88 11.71 -5.72
CA PHE A 140 18.05 12.77 -6.28
C PHE A 140 16.58 12.61 -5.89
N SER A 141 16.01 11.41 -5.97
CA SER A 141 14.63 11.13 -5.59
C SER A 141 14.35 11.45 -4.11
N ILE A 142 15.30 11.18 -3.21
CA ILE A 142 15.19 11.56 -1.79
C ILE A 142 15.10 13.08 -1.64
N LEU A 143 15.99 13.83 -2.28
CA LEU A 143 15.97 15.30 -2.20
C LEU A 143 14.74 15.90 -2.86
N TYR A 144 14.36 15.38 -4.02
CA TYR A 144 13.22 15.85 -4.79
C TYR A 144 11.89 15.61 -4.04
N SER A 145 11.69 14.42 -3.45
CA SER A 145 10.51 14.13 -2.63
C SER A 145 10.45 14.96 -1.35
N ALA A 146 11.58 15.21 -0.69
CA ALA A 146 11.64 16.00 0.55
C ALA A 146 11.08 17.43 0.39
N PHE A 147 11.25 18.05 -0.78
CA PHE A 147 10.67 19.36 -1.09
C PHE A 147 9.35 19.28 -1.86
N GLY A 148 9.22 18.31 -2.77
CA GLY A 148 8.06 18.16 -3.63
C GLY A 148 6.78 17.80 -2.87
N ILE A 149 6.86 16.87 -1.91
CA ILE A 149 5.69 16.44 -1.12
C ILE A 149 5.09 17.62 -0.33
N PRO A 150 5.87 18.42 0.43
CA PRO A 150 5.34 19.63 1.06
C PRO A 150 4.66 20.61 0.08
N PHE A 151 5.20 20.81 -1.12
CA PHE A 151 4.56 21.67 -2.12
C PHE A 151 3.22 21.12 -2.59
N VAL A 152 3.12 19.81 -2.84
CA VAL A 152 1.85 19.16 -3.18
C VAL A 152 0.86 19.29 -2.02
N LEU A 153 1.28 19.10 -0.77
CA LEU A 153 0.41 19.28 0.40
C LEU A 153 -0.10 20.72 0.53
N LEU A 154 0.72 21.73 0.25
CA LEU A 154 0.29 23.14 0.22
C LEU A 154 -0.77 23.37 -0.86
N TYR A 155 -0.58 22.81 -2.05
CA TYR A 155 -1.54 22.88 -3.14
C TYR A 155 -2.87 22.21 -2.76
N LEU A 156 -2.82 20.97 -2.25
CA LEU A 156 -4.00 20.22 -1.79
C LEU A 156 -4.76 21.00 -0.71
N GLY A 157 -4.05 21.68 0.18
CA GLY A 157 -4.66 22.54 1.21
C GLY A 157 -5.45 23.72 0.63
N GLN A 158 -5.00 24.34 -0.48
CA GLN A 158 -5.76 25.40 -1.15
C GLN A 158 -6.98 24.84 -1.89
N CYS A 159 -6.80 23.72 -2.60
CA CYS A 159 -7.92 23.04 -3.25
C CYS A 159 -8.97 22.61 -2.23
N ALA A 160 -8.55 22.17 -1.05
CA ALA A 160 -9.46 21.78 0.01
C ALA A 160 -10.36 22.93 0.48
N ARG A 161 -9.77 24.12 0.68
CA ARG A 161 -10.53 25.33 1.01
C ARG A 161 -11.48 25.74 -0.12
N ALA A 162 -11.03 25.63 -1.37
CA ALA A 162 -11.87 25.94 -2.53
C ALA A 162 -13.08 25.00 -2.60
N ILE A 163 -12.87 23.68 -2.50
CA ILE A 163 -13.94 22.69 -2.56
C ILE A 163 -14.92 22.89 -1.39
N THR A 164 -14.41 23.07 -0.17
CA THR A 164 -15.27 23.25 1.02
C THR A 164 -16.04 24.57 1.03
N SER A 165 -15.57 25.59 0.28
CA SER A 165 -16.32 26.84 0.09
C SER A 165 -17.56 26.67 -0.82
N ILE A 166 -17.55 25.67 -1.71
CA ILE A 166 -18.64 25.38 -2.64
C ILE A 166 -19.57 24.29 -2.07
N VAL A 167 -18.97 23.24 -1.51
CA VAL A 167 -19.66 22.04 -1.03
C VAL A 167 -19.40 21.87 0.45
N SER A 168 -20.47 21.83 1.25
CA SER A 168 -20.36 21.74 2.71
C SER A 168 -21.10 20.53 3.26
N GLY A 169 -20.39 19.70 4.02
CA GLY A 169 -20.98 18.56 4.73
C GLY A 169 -20.62 17.22 4.11
N LEU A 170 -20.45 16.23 4.99
CA LEU A 170 -19.90 14.92 4.64
C LEU A 170 -20.66 14.21 3.50
N LYS A 171 -21.99 14.24 3.52
CA LYS A 171 -22.81 13.59 2.48
C LYS A 171 -22.58 14.17 1.09
N GLN A 172 -22.42 15.50 1.00
CA GLN A 172 -22.20 16.17 -0.28
C GLN A 172 -20.76 15.94 -0.77
N LEU A 173 -19.78 15.92 0.14
CA LEU A 173 -18.39 15.57 -0.18
C LEU A 173 -18.27 14.12 -0.68
N LEU A 174 -18.97 13.18 -0.05
CA LEU A 174 -19.04 11.78 -0.51
C LEU A 174 -19.69 11.67 -1.90
N LEU A 175 -20.77 12.43 -2.15
CA LEU A 175 -21.40 12.47 -3.47
C LEU A 175 -20.46 13.04 -4.54
N LEU A 176 -19.74 14.11 -4.22
CA LEU A 176 -18.72 14.70 -5.08
C LEU A 176 -17.61 13.68 -5.38
N LEU A 177 -17.10 12.99 -4.36
CA LEU A 177 -16.06 11.97 -4.49
C LEU A 177 -16.50 10.86 -5.46
N VAL A 178 -17.70 10.30 -5.27
CA VAL A 178 -18.24 9.24 -6.13
C VAL A 178 -18.42 9.75 -7.57
N THR A 179 -18.87 10.99 -7.74
CA THR A 179 -19.06 11.60 -9.06
C THR A 179 -17.72 11.82 -9.77
N VAL A 180 -16.71 12.34 -9.06
CA VAL A 180 -15.34 12.52 -9.60
C VAL A 180 -14.74 11.18 -9.97
N LEU A 181 -14.85 10.17 -9.10
CA LEU A 181 -14.39 8.82 -9.39
C LEU A 181 -15.03 8.27 -10.66
N PHE A 182 -16.35 8.36 -10.77
CA PHE A 182 -17.07 7.84 -11.93
C PHE A 182 -16.68 8.55 -13.23
N LEU A 183 -16.58 9.89 -13.22
CA LEU A 183 -16.18 10.67 -14.39
C LEU A 183 -14.73 10.39 -14.82
N VAL A 184 -13.80 10.29 -13.87
CA VAL A 184 -12.41 9.97 -14.17
C VAL A 184 -12.28 8.53 -14.66
N SER A 185 -13.07 7.59 -14.13
CA SER A 185 -13.05 6.19 -14.59
C SER A 185 -13.55 6.06 -16.03
N ILE A 186 -14.58 6.82 -16.42
CA ILE A 186 -15.02 6.89 -17.82
C ILE A 186 -13.91 7.48 -18.70
N ALA A 187 -13.27 8.57 -18.25
CA ALA A 187 -12.19 9.17 -19.02
C ALA A 187 -10.99 8.23 -19.16
N TYR A 188 -10.65 7.48 -18.10
CA TYR A 188 -9.61 6.47 -18.09
C TYR A 188 -9.94 5.36 -19.10
N ASP A 189 -11.12 4.75 -19.01
CA ASP A 189 -11.58 3.69 -19.91
C ASP A 189 -11.59 4.12 -21.39
N VAL A 190 -12.02 5.35 -21.68
CA VAL A 190 -12.04 5.91 -23.04
C VAL A 190 -10.63 6.19 -23.59
N VAL A 191 -9.72 6.70 -22.76
CA VAL A 191 -8.35 7.01 -23.19
C VAL A 191 -7.53 5.74 -23.33
N GLU A 192 -7.73 4.78 -22.43
CA GLU A 192 -6.92 3.58 -22.37
C GLU A 192 -7.20 2.65 -23.54
N GLN A 193 -8.45 2.57 -24.06
CA GLN A 193 -8.82 1.78 -25.26
C GLN A 193 -8.03 0.47 -25.38
N SER A 194 -7.83 -0.23 -24.26
CA SER A 194 -7.02 -1.43 -24.25
C SER A 194 -7.74 -2.50 -25.03
N ALA A 195 -6.98 -3.20 -25.86
CA ALA A 195 -7.45 -4.25 -26.76
C ALA A 195 -7.99 -5.51 -26.05
N GLU A 196 -8.12 -5.48 -24.73
CA GLU A 196 -8.64 -6.55 -23.88
C GLU A 196 -9.89 -6.06 -23.13
N ASP A 197 -10.93 -6.88 -23.09
CA ASP A 197 -12.20 -6.63 -22.37
C ASP A 197 -11.97 -6.60 -20.84
N THR A 198 -11.25 -5.60 -20.32
CA THR A 198 -11.15 -5.38 -18.87
C THR A 198 -12.49 -4.89 -18.35
N PRO A 199 -13.06 -5.49 -17.28
CA PRO A 199 -14.34 -5.04 -16.77
C PRO A 199 -14.20 -3.63 -16.16
N PHE A 200 -15.17 -2.76 -16.42
CA PHE A 200 -15.16 -1.35 -15.96
C PHE A 200 -14.89 -1.17 -14.45
N ILE A 201 -15.23 -2.18 -13.63
CA ILE A 201 -14.94 -2.17 -12.20
C ILE A 201 -13.44 -2.09 -11.89
N ASP A 202 -12.59 -2.69 -12.73
CA ASP A 202 -11.13 -2.67 -12.56
C ASP A 202 -10.58 -1.28 -12.88
N ALA A 203 -11.16 -0.57 -13.86
CA ALA A 203 -10.86 0.83 -14.13
C ALA A 203 -11.25 1.74 -12.95
N VAL A 204 -12.46 1.56 -12.40
CA VAL A 204 -12.91 2.30 -11.20
C VAL A 204 -11.99 2.03 -10.01
N PHE A 205 -11.57 0.78 -9.83
CA PHE A 205 -10.67 0.39 -8.75
C PHE A 205 -9.26 0.97 -8.94
N SER A 206 -8.70 0.93 -10.15
CA SER A 206 -7.40 1.54 -10.44
C SER A 206 -7.41 3.04 -10.19
N VAL A 207 -8.43 3.76 -10.70
CA VAL A 207 -8.60 5.20 -10.43
C VAL A 207 -8.74 5.46 -8.93
N PHE A 208 -9.49 4.64 -8.20
CA PHE A 208 -9.58 4.76 -6.75
C PHE A 208 -8.21 4.61 -6.05
N LEU A 209 -7.42 3.60 -6.41
CA LEU A 209 -6.08 3.39 -5.84
C LEU A 209 -5.13 4.55 -6.16
N GLN A 210 -5.22 5.11 -7.37
CA GLN A 210 -4.40 6.22 -7.81
C GLN A 210 -4.75 7.51 -7.04
N MET A 211 -6.04 7.86 -6.96
CA MET A 211 -6.49 9.10 -6.30
C MET A 211 -6.41 9.07 -4.77
N SER A 212 -6.49 7.87 -4.18
CA SER A 212 -6.26 7.66 -2.74
C SER A 212 -4.79 7.53 -2.36
N THR A 213 -3.88 7.72 -3.32
CA THR A 213 -2.41 7.63 -3.16
C THR A 213 -1.93 6.29 -2.61
N ILE A 214 -2.64 5.20 -2.94
CA ILE A 214 -2.20 3.83 -2.66
C ILE A 214 -1.29 3.33 -3.80
N GLY A 215 -1.68 3.63 -5.04
CA GLY A 215 -0.99 3.16 -6.25
C GLY A 215 -1.22 1.69 -6.57
N CYS A 216 -0.94 1.31 -7.82
CA CYS A 216 -0.88 -0.07 -8.28
C CYS A 216 0.35 -0.23 -9.17
N GLU A 217 1.02 -1.38 -9.10
CA GLU A 217 2.25 -1.67 -9.86
C GLU A 217 1.96 -2.13 -11.30
N ASP A 218 0.71 -2.53 -11.58
CA ASP A 218 0.28 -3.10 -12.87
C ASP A 218 -0.01 -2.08 -13.98
N ASP A 219 0.23 -0.77 -13.76
CA ASP A 219 0.04 0.25 -14.81
C ASP A 219 1.20 0.18 -15.83
N LYS A 220 1.13 -0.85 -16.70
CA LYS A 220 2.05 -1.09 -17.83
C LYS A 220 2.01 0.02 -18.87
N ASP A 221 0.95 0.82 -18.87
CA ASP A 221 0.69 1.76 -19.95
C ASP A 221 1.14 3.18 -19.63
N GLU A 222 1.81 3.79 -20.61
CA GLU A 222 2.17 5.20 -20.58
C GLU A 222 0.88 6.01 -20.56
N LEU A 223 0.50 6.57 -19.41
CA LEU A 223 -0.53 7.63 -19.34
C LEU A 223 -0.21 8.71 -20.39
N PRO A 224 -0.85 8.73 -21.58
CA PRO A 224 -0.29 9.44 -22.73
C PRO A 224 -0.59 10.94 -22.66
N SER A 225 -1.51 11.34 -21.78
CA SER A 225 -2.16 12.64 -21.82
C SER A 225 -1.93 13.44 -20.55
N ILE A 226 -1.37 14.64 -20.71
CA ILE A 226 -1.28 15.69 -19.67
C ILE A 226 -2.62 15.88 -18.94
N LEU A 227 -3.74 15.69 -19.65
CA LEU A 227 -5.10 15.74 -19.11
C LEU A 227 -5.28 14.80 -17.90
N LEU A 228 -4.73 13.58 -17.95
CA LEU A 228 -4.89 12.60 -16.89
C LEU A 228 -4.10 12.97 -15.62
N TYR A 229 -2.96 13.66 -15.76
CA TYR A 229 -2.25 14.21 -14.62
C TYR A 229 -3.02 15.36 -13.97
N ILE A 230 -3.69 16.21 -14.77
CA ILE A 230 -4.53 17.30 -14.25
C ILE A 230 -5.75 16.74 -13.51
N THR A 231 -6.43 15.76 -14.10
CA THR A 231 -7.56 15.09 -13.43
C THR A 231 -7.10 14.33 -12.19
N ALA A 232 -5.89 13.77 -12.19
CA ALA A 232 -5.32 13.13 -11.01
C ALA A 232 -5.12 14.10 -9.85
N VAL A 233 -4.51 15.26 -10.10
CA VAL A 233 -4.32 16.29 -9.07
C VAL A 233 -5.67 16.77 -8.51
N PHE A 234 -6.68 16.94 -9.36
CA PHE A 234 -8.02 17.29 -8.91
C PHE A 234 -8.69 16.17 -8.11
N GLY A 235 -8.55 14.91 -8.55
CA GLY A 235 -9.04 13.73 -7.86
C GLY A 235 -8.44 13.59 -6.45
N ILE A 236 -7.11 13.67 -6.34
CA ILE A 236 -6.39 13.65 -5.05
C ILE A 236 -6.88 14.78 -4.14
N SER A 237 -7.18 15.96 -4.69
CA SER A 237 -7.74 17.07 -3.90
C SER A 237 -9.13 16.75 -3.34
N ALA A 238 -10.01 16.15 -4.15
CA ALA A 238 -11.34 15.74 -3.70
C ALA A 238 -11.27 14.62 -2.64
N PHE A 239 -10.36 13.66 -2.81
CA PHE A 239 -10.07 12.61 -1.83
C PHE A 239 -9.56 13.19 -0.52
N SER A 240 -8.56 14.07 -0.58
CA SER A 240 -7.96 14.70 0.60
C SER A 240 -9.00 15.42 1.48
N VAL A 241 -9.88 16.23 0.87
CA VAL A 241 -10.97 16.91 1.59
C VAL A 241 -11.93 15.92 2.24
N THR A 242 -12.32 14.90 1.48
CA THR A 242 -13.28 13.92 1.95
C THR A 242 -12.70 13.10 3.10
N PHE A 243 -11.42 12.72 3.03
CA PHE A 243 -10.72 12.03 4.12
C PHE A 243 -10.59 12.90 5.37
N MET A 244 -10.28 14.19 5.22
CA MET A 244 -10.29 15.12 6.36
C MET A 244 -11.68 15.21 7.02
N ALA A 245 -12.75 15.27 6.22
CA ALA A 245 -14.11 15.31 6.74
C ALA A 245 -14.51 14.00 7.43
N ILE A 246 -14.14 12.85 6.85
CA ILE A 246 -14.35 11.53 7.45
C ILE A 246 -13.58 11.43 8.78
N GLN A 247 -12.32 11.87 8.83
CA GLN A 247 -11.50 11.86 10.04
C GLN A 247 -12.18 12.66 11.17
N GLN A 248 -12.66 13.88 10.87
CA GLN A 248 -13.37 14.70 11.86
C GLN A 248 -14.63 14.01 12.40
N GLU A 249 -15.40 13.34 11.54
CA GLU A 249 -16.60 12.61 11.96
C GLU A 249 -16.24 11.35 12.79
N ILE A 250 -15.16 10.65 12.42
CA ILE A 250 -14.61 9.53 13.20
C ILE A 250 -14.17 10.01 14.59
N GLU A 251 -13.40 11.09 14.68
CA GLU A 251 -12.95 11.66 15.96
C GLU A 251 -14.15 12.07 16.82
N ARG A 252 -15.18 12.68 16.22
CA ARG A 252 -16.41 13.05 16.92
C ARG A 252 -17.16 11.82 17.44
N PHE A 253 -17.27 10.77 16.64
CA PHE A 253 -17.97 9.54 16.99
C PHE A 253 -17.22 8.77 18.09
N ILE A 254 -15.90 8.74 18.03
CA ILE A 254 -15.03 7.96 18.92
C ILE A 254 -14.72 8.69 20.23
N GLY A 255 -14.77 10.03 20.24
CA GLY A 255 -14.41 10.86 21.40
C GLY A 255 -15.00 10.42 22.76
N PRO A 256 -16.29 10.04 22.86
CA PRO A 256 -16.86 9.52 24.11
C PRO A 256 -16.18 8.24 24.61
N TYR A 257 -15.80 7.33 23.69
CA TYR A 257 -15.13 6.06 24.02
C TYR A 257 -13.67 6.28 24.41
N GLU A 258 -12.98 7.22 23.75
CA GLU A 258 -11.63 7.63 24.14
C GLU A 258 -11.60 8.14 25.58
N LEU A 259 -12.59 8.94 25.97
CA LEU A 259 -12.72 9.46 27.33
C LEU A 259 -12.96 8.34 28.35
N GLN A 260 -13.87 7.40 28.03
CA GLN A 260 -14.13 6.23 28.88
C GLN A 260 -12.89 5.36 29.07
N PHE A 261 -12.14 5.11 27.99
CA PHE A 261 -10.89 4.36 28.02
C PHE A 261 -9.86 5.03 28.94
N THR A 262 -9.68 6.35 28.78
CA THR A 262 -8.73 7.12 29.60
C THR A 262 -9.08 7.08 31.09
N GLN A 263 -10.38 7.11 31.42
CA GLN A 263 -10.85 6.98 32.80
C GLN A 263 -10.59 5.59 33.38
N GLN A 264 -10.85 4.53 32.62
CA GLN A 264 -10.61 3.15 33.06
C GLN A 264 -9.12 2.88 33.23
N TYR A 265 -8.29 3.31 32.28
CA TYR A 265 -6.84 3.17 32.37
C TYR A 265 -6.28 3.89 33.60
N GLY A 266 -6.75 5.11 33.88
CA GLY A 266 -6.35 5.86 35.07
C GLY A 266 -6.78 5.21 36.39
N LYS A 267 -7.91 4.48 36.44
CA LYS A 267 -8.31 3.70 37.62
C LYS A 267 -7.40 2.48 37.81
N MET A 268 -7.08 1.79 36.73
CA MET A 268 -6.21 0.61 36.76
C MET A 268 -4.78 0.97 37.20
N GLU A 269 -4.23 2.06 36.69
CA GLU A 269 -2.90 2.57 37.08
C GLU A 269 -2.85 2.92 38.58
N ARG A 270 -3.90 3.55 39.12
CA ARG A 270 -3.99 3.82 40.56
C ARG A 270 -4.11 2.56 41.40
N ALA A 271 -4.86 1.56 40.94
CA ALA A 271 -4.98 0.28 41.65
C ALA A 271 -3.63 -0.45 41.73
N ILE A 272 -2.88 -0.47 40.63
CA ILE A 272 -1.53 -1.09 40.56
C ILE A 272 -0.51 -0.31 41.40
N SER A 273 -0.58 1.03 41.40
CA SER A 273 0.32 1.84 42.23
C SER A 273 -0.04 1.75 43.72
N GLY A 274 -1.32 1.63 44.06
CA GLY A 274 -1.79 1.48 45.44
C GLY A 274 -1.36 0.15 46.06
N SER A 275 -1.53 -0.96 45.32
CA SER A 275 -1.06 -2.27 45.79
C SER A 275 0.46 -2.34 45.93
N ARG A 276 1.22 -1.63 45.08
CA ARG A 276 2.67 -1.55 45.20
C ARG A 276 3.13 -0.77 46.45
N LEU A 277 2.35 0.19 46.93
CA LEU A 277 2.66 0.94 48.16
C LEU A 277 2.35 0.12 49.42
N GLU A 278 1.28 -0.69 49.42
CA GLU A 278 0.95 -1.61 50.52
C GLU A 278 2.04 -2.67 50.71
N VAL A 279 2.56 -3.26 49.62
CA VAL A 279 3.65 -4.26 49.68
C VAL A 279 4.96 -3.68 50.24
N LEU A 280 5.26 -2.41 49.96
CA LEU A 280 6.45 -1.76 50.53
C LEU A 280 6.28 -1.37 52.01
N GLN A 281 5.04 -1.16 52.47
CA GLN A 281 4.75 -0.87 53.87
C GLN A 281 4.79 -2.12 54.76
N GLU A 282 4.42 -3.29 54.24
CA GLU A 282 4.53 -4.55 54.98
C GLU A 282 6.00 -4.95 55.21
N ASP A 283 6.89 -4.78 54.22
CA ASP A 283 8.33 -5.08 54.33
C ASP A 283 9.07 -4.18 55.36
N ASP A 284 8.65 -2.92 55.53
CA ASP A 284 9.25 -1.98 56.50
C ASP A 284 8.77 -2.20 57.96
N THR A 285 7.77 -3.08 58.19
CA THR A 285 7.23 -3.37 59.53
C THR A 285 7.69 -4.68 60.16
N GLU A 286 8.52 -5.48 59.48
CA GLU A 286 9.06 -6.75 59.98
C GLU A 286 10.52 -6.70 60.49
N GLU A 287 11.16 -5.51 60.59
CA GLU A 287 12.42 -5.28 61.34
C GLU A 287 12.18 -4.71 62.76
#